data_AF-A0A1G0S6Z7-F1
#
_entry.id   AF-A0A1G0S6Z7-F1
#
_cell.length_a   1.000
_cell.length_b   1.000
_cell.length_c   1.000
_cell.angle_alpha   90.00
_cell.angle_beta   90.00
_cell.angle_gamma   90.00
#
_symmetry.space_group_name_H-M   'P 1'
#
loop_
_entity.id
_entity.type
_entity.pdbx_description
1 polymer ?
#
loop_
_entity_poly.entity_id
_entity_poly.type
_entity_poly.pdbx_seq_one_letter_code
_entity_poly.pdbx_strand_id
1 'polypeptide(L)'
;HSYKLLVEFDGEIDKQGMIIDYYDAEKIINPIIEKLDHAFMVNKNDQVVLEFLEKMNSKKVVVDFQSTAENICLYLLNEIEKASLPENVNEIKVRVYETSHDYAEETLVLK
;
A
#
# COMPACT_ATOMS: atom_id res chain seq x y z
N HIS A 1 14.62 1.69 0.86
CA HIS A 1 14.68 0.74 -0.27
C HIS A 1 13.91 1.31 -1.45
N SER A 2 14.22 0.89 -2.67
CA SER A 2 13.37 1.17 -3.84
C SER A 2 12.28 0.10 -3.91
N TYR A 3 11.20 0.32 -3.16
CA TYR A 3 10.10 -0.62 -3.08
C TYR A 3 9.35 -0.71 -4.41
N LYS A 4 8.84 -1.89 -4.73
CA LYS A 4 7.90 -2.11 -5.84
C LYS A 4 6.65 -2.79 -5.32
N LEU A 5 5.49 -2.20 -5.62
CA LEU A 5 4.18 -2.77 -5.33
C LEU A 5 3.61 -3.44 -6.61
N LEU A 6 3.13 -4.67 -6.48
CA LEU A 6 2.18 -5.25 -7.41
C LEU A 6 0.83 -5.35 -6.69
N VAL A 7 -0.24 -4.98 -7.38
CA VAL A 7 -1.62 -5.09 -6.90
C VAL A 7 -2.39 -5.95 -7.89
N GLU A 8 -3.09 -6.96 -7.37
CA GLU A 8 -4.00 -7.81 -8.12
C GLU A 8 -5.41 -7.60 -7.55
N PHE A 9 -6.38 -7.42 -8.44
CA PHE A 9 -7.80 -7.31 -8.11
C PHE A 9 -8.51 -8.53 -8.70
N ASP A 10 -9.25 -9.24 -7.86
CA ASP A 10 -10.06 -10.39 -8.27
C ASP A 10 -11.54 -10.14 -7.92
N GLY A 11 -12.43 -10.67 -8.75
CA GLY A 11 -13.84 -10.31 -8.73
C GLY A 11 -14.63 -10.82 -9.92
N GLU A 12 -15.89 -10.39 -10.00
CA GLU A 12 -16.76 -10.71 -11.11
C GLU A 12 -16.54 -9.76 -12.29
N ILE A 13 -16.64 -10.30 -13.50
CA ILE A 13 -16.56 -9.50 -14.73
C ILE A 13 -17.86 -8.72 -14.91
N ASP A 14 -17.75 -7.41 -15.08
CA ASP A 14 -18.87 -6.51 -15.34
C ASP A 14 -19.45 -6.65 -16.77
N LYS A 15 -20.43 -5.81 -17.11
CA LYS A 15 -21.05 -5.83 -18.45
C LYS A 15 -20.10 -5.38 -19.56
N GLN A 16 -18.99 -4.72 -19.22
CA GLN A 16 -17.95 -4.26 -20.13
C GLN A 16 -16.84 -5.30 -20.31
N GLY A 17 -16.86 -6.41 -19.56
CA GLY A 17 -15.84 -7.45 -19.67
C GLY A 17 -14.63 -7.21 -18.75
N MET A 18 -14.74 -6.37 -17.72
CA MET A 18 -13.64 -6.02 -16.82
C MET A 18 -14.01 -6.26 -15.36
N ILE A 19 -13.01 -6.52 -14.51
CA ILE A 19 -13.17 -6.49 -13.04
C ILE A 19 -13.05 -5.04 -12.56
N ILE A 20 -12.01 -4.35 -13.03
CA ILE A 20 -11.76 -2.94 -12.77
C ILE A 20 -11.05 -2.32 -13.98
N ASP A 21 -11.39 -1.07 -14.30
CA ASP A 21 -10.65 -0.31 -15.31
C ASP A 21 -9.28 0.13 -14.74
N TYR A 22 -8.21 0.01 -15.53
CA TYR A 22 -6.87 0.39 -15.08
C TYR A 22 -6.75 1.86 -14.66
N TYR A 23 -7.50 2.76 -15.28
CA TYR A 23 -7.51 4.17 -14.91
C TYR A 23 -8.10 4.39 -13.52
N ASP A 24 -9.14 3.64 -13.16
CA ASP A 24 -9.74 3.71 -11.83
C ASP A 24 -8.85 3.03 -10.79
N ALA A 25 -8.18 1.92 -11.14
CA ALA A 25 -7.15 1.34 -10.29
C ALA A 25 -5.99 2.33 -10.02
N GLU A 26 -5.48 3.01 -11.04
CA GLU A 26 -4.42 4.03 -10.88
C GLU A 26 -4.86 5.19 -9.98
N LYS A 27 -6.09 5.68 -10.11
CA LYS A 27 -6.62 6.74 -9.23
C LYS A 27 -6.67 6.32 -7.76
N ILE A 28 -6.90 5.04 -7.49
CA ILE A 28 -6.92 4.50 -6.13
C ILE A 28 -5.49 4.33 -5.61
N ILE A 29 -4.60 3.76 -6.41
CA ILE A 29 -3.25 3.36 -5.97
C ILE A 29 -2.28 4.55 -5.92
N ASN A 30 -2.28 5.45 -6.91
CA ASN A 30 -1.29 6.52 -7.02
C ASN A 30 -1.23 7.43 -5.79
N PRO A 31 -2.36 7.90 -5.21
CA PRO A 31 -2.31 8.74 -4.00
C PRO A 31 -1.70 8.02 -2.79
N ILE A 32 -1.83 6.69 -2.71
CA ILE A 32 -1.23 5.87 -1.63
C ILE A 32 0.28 5.81 -1.83
N ILE A 33 0.73 5.53 -3.06
CA ILE A 33 2.16 5.50 -3.42
C ILE A 33 2.80 6.87 -3.24
N GLU A 34 2.15 7.95 -3.68
CA GLU A 34 2.66 9.31 -3.53
C GLU A 34 2.84 9.71 -2.06
N LYS A 35 2.02 9.21 -1.12
CA LYS A 35 2.24 9.44 0.32
C LYS A 35 3.52 8.77 0.82
N LEU A 36 3.83 7.59 0.30
CA LEU A 36 4.98 6.76 0.71
C LEU A 36 6.27 7.11 -0.02
N ASP A 37 6.17 7.60 -1.25
CA ASP A 37 7.33 7.89 -2.08
C ASP A 37 8.19 9.01 -1.46
N HIS A 38 9.51 8.82 -1.47
CA HIS A 38 10.48 9.68 -0.78
C HIS A 38 10.14 9.97 0.70
N ALA A 39 9.34 9.12 1.36
CA ALA A 39 9.01 9.25 2.77
C ALA A 39 9.77 8.21 3.61
N PHE A 40 10.06 8.57 4.86
CA PHE A 40 10.53 7.62 5.86
C PHE A 40 9.34 7.05 6.64
N MET A 41 9.08 5.75 6.55
CA MET A 41 8.09 5.07 7.40
C MET A 41 8.72 4.76 8.76
N VAL A 42 8.25 5.44 9.81
CA VAL A 42 8.82 5.38 11.16
C VAL A 42 7.78 4.89 12.17
N ASN A 43 8.20 3.98 13.05
CA ASN A 43 7.35 3.55 14.16
C ASN A 43 7.18 4.71 15.16
N LYS A 44 5.95 4.98 15.61
CA LYS A 44 5.62 6.04 16.57
C LYS A 44 6.38 5.95 17.90
N ASN A 45 6.91 4.78 18.24
CA ASN A 45 7.69 4.56 19.45
C ASN A 45 9.18 4.87 19.28
N ASP A 46 9.67 5.07 18.06
CA ASP A 46 11.07 5.46 17.78
C ASP A 46 11.22 6.98 17.83
N GLN A 47 11.22 7.51 19.06
CA GLN A 47 11.31 8.95 19.31
C GLN A 47 12.62 9.56 18.78
N VAL A 48 13.72 8.80 18.80
CA VAL A 48 15.02 9.29 18.32
C VAL A 48 14.97 9.57 16.83
N VAL A 49 14.42 8.64 16.04
CA VAL A 49 14.28 8.83 14.60
C VAL A 49 13.21 9.88 14.27
N LEU A 50 12.10 9.92 15.01
CA LEU A 50 11.07 10.95 14.83
C LEU A 50 11.63 12.37 15.01
N GLU A 51 12.32 12.63 16.11
CA GLU A 51 12.94 13.93 16.37
C GLU A 51 13.98 14.29 15.30
N PHE A 52 14.74 13.31 14.81
CA PHE A 52 15.70 13.52 13.73
C PHE A 52 15.01 13.94 12.43
N LEU A 53 13.96 13.22 12.03
CA LEU A 53 13.19 13.52 10.81
C LEU A 53 12.48 14.89 10.90
N GLU A 54 12.01 15.28 12.09
CA GLU A 54 11.44 16.61 12.34
C GLU A 54 12.47 17.72 12.18
N LYS A 55 13.65 17.59 12.78
CA LYS A 55 14.74 18.58 12.66
C LYS A 55 15.18 18.77 11.20
N MET A 56 15.16 17.69 10.41
CA MET A 56 15.52 17.71 9.00
C MET A 56 14.37 18.12 8.07
N ASN A 57 13.17 18.40 8.61
CA ASN A 57 11.95 18.64 7.85
C ASN A 57 11.72 17.56 6.75
N SER A 58 12.04 16.31 7.07
CA SER A 58 11.95 15.18 6.14
C SER A 58 10.53 14.64 6.08
N LYS A 59 10.10 14.25 4.87
CA LYS A 59 8.81 13.59 4.67
C LYS A 59 8.81 12.26 5.43
N LYS A 60 7.78 12.03 6.24
CA LYS A 60 7.66 10.84 7.08
C LYS A 60 6.23 10.35 7.14
N VAL A 61 6.08 9.04 7.28
CA VAL A 61 4.81 8.37 7.56
C VAL A 61 4.96 7.69 8.91
N VAL A 62 4.19 8.14 9.89
CA VAL A 62 4.26 7.60 11.25
C VAL A 62 3.26 6.46 11.37
N VAL A 63 3.75 5.28 11.75
CA VAL A 63 2.96 4.05 11.88
C VAL A 63 3.11 3.47 13.28
N ASP A 64 2.24 2.55 13.69
CA ASP A 64 2.31 1.90 15.01
C ASP A 64 2.83 0.46 14.98
N PHE A 65 3.30 0.00 13.82
CA PHE A 65 3.89 -1.31 13.58
C PHE A 65 5.36 -1.19 13.14
N GLN A 66 6.06 -2.32 13.08
CA GLN A 66 7.43 -2.39 12.54
C GLN A 66 7.38 -2.34 11.02
N SER A 67 8.16 -1.48 10.36
CA SER A 67 8.11 -1.25 8.90
C SER A 67 8.74 -2.38 8.06
N THR A 68 8.43 -3.63 8.40
CA THR A 68 8.79 -4.82 7.62
C THR A 68 7.92 -4.93 6.37
N ALA A 69 8.37 -5.67 5.35
CA ALA A 69 7.62 -5.85 4.11
C ALA A 69 6.20 -6.42 4.35
N GLU A 70 6.05 -7.36 5.28
CA GLU A 70 4.76 -7.98 5.66
C GLU A 70 3.80 -6.95 6.24
N ASN A 71 4.25 -6.12 7.19
CA ASN A 71 3.39 -5.09 7.78
C ASN A 71 3.07 -3.98 6.78
N ILE A 72 3.97 -3.69 5.83
CA ILE A 72 3.70 -2.76 4.73
C ILE A 72 2.60 -3.33 3.81
N CYS A 73 2.59 -4.63 3.52
CA CYS A 73 1.49 -5.25 2.78
C CYS A 73 0.14 -5.03 3.46
N LEU A 74 0.06 -5.29 4.77
CA LEU A 74 -1.17 -5.08 5.56
C LEU A 74 -1.61 -3.61 5.58
N TYR A 75 -0.65 -2.69 5.72
CA TYR A 75 -0.91 -1.26 5.64
C TYR A 75 -1.47 -0.86 4.28
N LEU A 76 -0.88 -1.34 3.18
CA LEU A 76 -1.33 -1.03 1.83
C LEU A 76 -2.73 -1.60 1.57
N LEU A 77 -3.01 -2.84 1.96
CA LEU A 77 -4.36 -3.43 1.84
C LEU A 77 -5.41 -2.60 2.56
N ASN A 78 -5.13 -2.18 3.80
CA ASN A 78 -6.03 -1.32 4.58
C ASN A 78 -6.22 0.07 3.94
N GLU A 79 -5.19 0.66 3.34
CA GLU A 79 -5.33 1.93 2.62
C GLU A 79 -6.11 1.78 1.31
N ILE A 80 -5.97 0.66 0.60
CA ILE A 80 -6.73 0.34 -0.62
C ILE A 80 -8.20 0.04 -0.28
N GLU A 81 -8.47 -0.72 0.77
CA GLU A 81 -9.84 -1.06 1.23
C GLU A 81 -10.64 0.20 1.61
N LYS A 82 -9.98 1.22 2.18
CA LYS A 82 -10.62 2.51 2.49
C LYS A 82 -10.99 3.31 1.24
N ALA A 83 -10.44 2.97 0.08
CA ALA A 83 -10.81 3.61 -1.17
C ALA A 83 -12.15 3.07 -1.69
N SER A 84 -12.80 3.86 -2.56
CA SER A 84 -14.06 3.43 -3.19
C SER A 84 -13.76 2.42 -4.29
N LEU A 85 -13.80 1.14 -3.95
CA LEU A 85 -13.65 0.04 -4.91
C LEU A 85 -15.00 -0.31 -5.57
N PRO A 86 -14.99 -0.81 -6.81
CA PRO A 86 -16.18 -1.36 -7.44
C PRO A 86 -16.76 -2.54 -6.64
N GLU A 87 -18.09 -2.65 -6.58
CA GLU A 87 -18.79 -3.70 -5.81
C GLU A 87 -18.51 -5.12 -6.32
N ASN A 88 -18.05 -5.26 -7.56
CA ASN A 88 -17.72 -6.55 -8.17
C ASN A 88 -16.28 -7.03 -7.83
N VAL A 89 -15.48 -6.22 -7.11
CA VAL A 89 -14.15 -6.64 -6.61
C VAL A 89 -14.34 -7.32 -5.26
N ASN A 90 -13.95 -8.59 -5.17
CA ASN A 90 -14.16 -9.42 -3.99
C ASN A 90 -12.84 -9.74 -3.26
N GLU A 91 -11.70 -9.58 -3.93
CA GLU A 91 -10.39 -9.86 -3.33
C GLU A 91 -9.33 -8.89 -3.87
N ILE A 92 -8.43 -8.47 -2.99
CA ILE A 92 -7.23 -7.71 -3.32
C ILE A 92 -6.03 -8.48 -2.83
N LYS A 93 -5.02 -8.63 -3.68
CA LYS A 93 -3.70 -9.10 -3.28
C LYS A 93 -2.66 -8.04 -3.54
N VAL A 94 -1.76 -7.86 -2.58
CA VAL A 94 -0.59 -6.99 -2.74
C VAL A 94 0.68 -7.82 -2.60
N ARG A 95 1.68 -7.49 -3.41
CA ARG A 95 3.04 -7.99 -3.26
C ARG A 95 4.00 -6.82 -3.19
N VAL A 96 4.74 -6.72 -2.08
CA VAL A 96 5.70 -5.65 -1.81
C VAL A 96 7.11 -6.21 -1.88
N TYR A 97 7.85 -5.78 -2.89
CA TYR A 97 9.26 -6.07 -3.04
C TYR A 97 10.08 -5.03 -2.28
N GLU A 98 10.90 -5.47 -1.32
CA GLU A 98 11.90 -4.61 -0.66
C GLU A 98 13.18 -4.52 -1.50
N THR A 99 13.56 -5.63 -2.14
CA THR A 99 14.67 -5.72 -3.10
C THR A 99 14.16 -6.33 -4.41
N SER A 100 15.04 -6.55 -5.39
CA SER A 100 14.67 -7.25 -6.63
C SER A 100 14.30 -8.73 -6.43
N HIS A 101 14.64 -9.31 -5.27
CA HIS A 101 14.49 -10.75 -5.01
C HIS A 101 13.68 -11.07 -3.75
N ASP A 102 13.57 -10.13 -2.82
CA ASP A 102 12.92 -10.33 -1.53
C ASP A 102 11.60 -9.54 -1.49
N TYR A 103 10.51 -10.25 -1.20
CA TYR A 103 9.17 -9.67 -1.14
C TYR A 103 8.32 -10.36 -0.07
N ALA A 104 7.28 -9.64 0.36
CA ALA A 104 6.14 -10.19 1.07
C ALA A 104 4.87 -10.04 0.23
N GLU A 105 3.87 -10.87 0.46
CA GLU A 105 2.55 -10.76 -0.17
C GLU A 105 1.45 -11.09 0.81
N GLU A 106 0.33 -10.39 0.69
CA GLU A 106 -0.85 -10.59 1.53
C GLU A 106 -2.12 -10.42 0.69
N THR A 107 -3.21 -11.02 1.15
CA THR A 107 -4.52 -11.02 0.46
C THR A 107 -5.62 -10.59 1.42
N LEU A 108 -6.52 -9.74 0.94
CA LEU A 108 -7.72 -9.27 1.65
C LEU A 108 -8.96 -9.66 0.87
N VAL A 109 -9.89 -10.35 1.53
CA VAL A 109 -11.21 -10.67 0.98
C VAL A 109 -12.21 -9.60 1.40
N LEU A 110 -12.79 -8.94 0.41
CA LEU A 110 -13.85 -7.93 0.52
C LEU A 110 -15.19 -8.68 0.48
N LYS A 111 -16.02 -8.52 1.51
CA LYS A 111 -17.26 -9.29 1.69
C LYS A 111 -18.33 -8.99 0.65
#